data_AF-A0A7S3ULS3-F1
#
_entry.id   AF-A0A7S3ULS3-F1
#
_cell.length_a   1.000
_cell.length_b   1.000
_cell.length_c   1.000
_cell.angle_alpha   90.00
_cell.angle_beta   90.00
_cell.angle_gamma   90.00
#
_symmetry.space_group_name_H-M   'P 1'
#
loop_
_entity.id
_entity.type
_entity.pdbx_description
1 polymer ?
#
loop_
_entity_poly.entity_id
_entity_poly.type
_entity_poly.pdbx_seq_one_letter_code
_entity_poly.pdbx_strand_id
1 'polypeptide(L)'
;LMPDLNADEEVAGGAEVITTGRVPTQPKDDEFVAREAEGPRRTSPYMTKYERARIIGTRALQISMNAPVMVDTEGETDPMAIAEKELVAKVIPFIVRRFLPDGTYE
;
A
#
# COMPACT_ATOMS: atom_id res chain seq x y z
N LEU A 1 -1.01 59.72 23.35
CA LEU A 1 -1.57 58.53 22.69
C LEU A 1 -0.54 58.06 21.68
N MET A 2 -0.09 56.81 21.80
CA MET A 2 0.85 56.17 20.86
C MET A 2 0.29 56.20 19.43
N PRO A 3 1.11 56.44 18.39
CA PRO A 3 0.82 56.04 17.03
C PRO A 3 1.13 54.55 16.82
N ASP A 4 0.26 53.89 16.05
CA ASP A 4 0.22 52.45 15.82
C ASP A 4 1.51 51.90 15.18
N LEU A 5 1.98 50.78 15.76
CA LEU A 5 3.07 49.95 15.27
C LEU A 5 2.57 49.13 14.08
N ASN A 6 2.76 49.64 12.86
CA ASN A 6 2.72 48.80 11.67
C ASN A 6 3.96 47.89 11.66
N ALA A 7 3.66 46.60 11.59
CA ALA A 7 4.57 45.52 11.27
C ALA A 7 5.20 45.76 9.89
N ASP A 8 6.50 45.55 9.79
CA ASP A 8 7.22 44.97 8.65
C ASP A 8 8.73 45.01 8.97
N GLU A 9 9.21 43.99 9.69
CA GLU A 9 10.64 43.74 9.86
C GLU A 9 11.08 42.74 8.79
N GLU A 10 11.73 43.26 7.74
CA GLU A 10 12.51 42.47 6.80
C GLU A 10 13.70 41.83 7.52
N VAL A 11 13.78 40.49 7.51
CA VAL A 11 15.05 39.77 7.69
C VAL A 11 15.26 38.86 6.49
N ALA A 12 16.03 39.37 5.53
CA ALA A 12 16.66 38.58 4.50
C ALA A 12 17.68 37.62 5.15
N GLY A 13 17.37 36.33 5.16
CA GLY A 13 18.24 35.28 5.66
C GLY A 13 18.14 34.05 4.78
N GLY A 14 18.97 33.99 3.73
CA GLY A 14 19.11 32.80 2.90
C GLY A 14 19.63 31.63 3.74
N ALA A 15 18.90 30.51 3.72
CA ALA A 15 19.37 29.22 4.18
C ALA A 15 19.42 28.27 2.99
N GLU A 16 20.60 28.16 2.36
CA GLU A 16 20.95 26.99 1.55
C GLU A 16 20.78 25.74 2.42
N VAL A 17 19.88 24.85 2.05
CA VAL A 17 19.79 23.52 2.67
C VAL A 17 20.97 22.70 2.14
N ILE A 18 22.03 22.66 2.93
CA ILE A 18 23.25 21.90 2.68
C ILE A 18 22.87 20.41 2.67
N THR A 19 22.77 19.82 1.49
CA THR A 19 22.54 18.38 1.27
C THR A 19 23.81 17.59 1.57
N THR A 20 24.22 17.52 2.84
CA THR A 20 25.29 16.61 3.28
C THR A 20 24.83 15.79 4.48
N GLY A 21 23.76 15.02 4.26
CA GLY A 21 23.30 14.00 5.18
C GLY A 21 23.10 12.69 4.43
N ARG A 22 24.18 12.02 4.05
CA ARG A 22 24.10 10.59 3.72
C ARG A 22 23.73 9.88 5.01
N VAL A 23 22.45 9.59 5.20
CA VAL A 23 22.01 8.63 6.22
C VAL A 23 22.85 7.38 5.98
N PRO A 24 23.65 6.91 6.94
CA PRO A 24 24.27 5.61 6.83
C PRO A 24 23.11 4.62 6.83
N THR A 25 22.73 4.13 5.64
CA THR A 25 21.91 2.95 5.53
C THR A 25 22.74 1.85 6.19
N GLN A 26 22.36 1.46 7.40
CA GLN A 26 22.89 0.26 8.03
C GLN A 26 22.81 -0.86 6.97
N PRO A 27 23.87 -1.68 6.81
CA PRO A 27 23.72 -2.89 6.01
C PRO A 27 22.53 -3.64 6.62
N LYS A 28 21.48 -3.84 5.82
CA LYS A 28 20.34 -4.66 6.23
C LYS A 28 20.90 -6.07 6.39
N ASP A 29 21.19 -6.45 7.63
CA ASP A 29 21.59 -7.80 7.98
C ASP A 29 20.56 -8.76 7.37
N ASP A 30 21.02 -9.60 6.44
CA ASP A 30 20.29 -10.65 5.73
C ASP A 30 18.81 -10.33 5.43
N GLU A 31 18.56 -9.54 4.37
CA GLU A 31 17.24 -9.55 3.75
C GLU A 31 16.90 -11.02 3.42
N PHE A 32 15.95 -11.60 4.16
CA PHE A 32 15.27 -12.84 3.77
C PHE A 32 14.55 -12.54 2.44
N VAL A 33 15.29 -12.57 1.34
CA VAL A 33 14.76 -12.46 -0.01
C VAL A 33 14.07 -13.79 -0.26
N ALA A 34 12.79 -13.84 0.11
CA ALA A 34 11.97 -15.00 -0.17
C ALA A 34 12.05 -15.30 -1.66
N ARG A 35 12.34 -16.56 -1.98
CA ARG A 35 12.51 -17.04 -3.36
C ARG A 35 11.23 -17.73 -3.80
N GLU A 36 10.93 -17.67 -5.09
CA GLU A 36 9.81 -18.46 -5.62
C GLU A 36 10.14 -19.95 -5.47
N ALA A 37 9.18 -20.76 -5.05
CA ALA A 37 9.38 -22.20 -4.86
C ALA A 37 9.59 -22.87 -6.22
N GLU A 38 10.63 -23.69 -6.34
CA GLU A 38 10.90 -24.45 -7.57
C GLU A 38 9.99 -25.69 -7.64
N GLY A 39 9.30 -25.87 -8.77
CA GLY A 39 8.47 -27.05 -9.05
C GLY A 39 6.96 -26.81 -9.00
N PRO A 40 6.14 -27.86 -8.89
CA PRO A 40 4.68 -27.73 -8.89
C PRO A 40 4.19 -27.10 -7.57
N ARG A 41 3.18 -26.23 -7.66
CA ARG A 41 2.52 -25.62 -6.48
C ARG A 41 2.03 -26.71 -5.53
N ARG A 42 2.40 -26.59 -4.26
CA ARG A 42 2.07 -27.53 -3.19
C ARG A 42 0.84 -27.11 -2.41
N THR A 43 0.55 -25.82 -2.34
CA THR A 43 -0.57 -25.29 -1.56
C THR A 43 -1.93 -25.53 -2.25
N SER A 44 -3.03 -25.46 -1.47
CA SER A 44 -4.39 -25.70 -1.97
C SER A 44 -4.74 -24.73 -3.12
N PRO A 45 -5.37 -25.18 -4.22
CA PRO A 45 -5.80 -24.30 -5.31
C PRO A 45 -6.95 -23.36 -4.91
N TYR A 46 -7.57 -23.58 -3.75
CA TYR A 46 -8.66 -22.76 -3.24
C TYR A 46 -8.13 -21.61 -2.38
N MET A 47 -8.80 -20.47 -2.47
CA MET A 47 -8.56 -19.32 -1.62
C MET A 47 -9.01 -19.61 -0.19
N THR A 48 -8.17 -19.29 0.78
CA THR A 48 -8.52 -19.45 2.20
C THR A 48 -9.46 -18.34 2.66
N LYS A 49 -10.23 -18.58 3.73
CA LYS A 49 -11.08 -17.55 4.35
C LYS A 49 -10.29 -16.30 4.78
N TYR A 50 -9.01 -16.49 5.14
CA TYR A 50 -8.11 -15.41 5.57
C TYR A 50 -7.64 -14.56 4.38
N GLU A 51 -7.28 -15.21 3.27
CA GLU A 51 -6.92 -14.52 2.03
C GLU A 51 -8.10 -13.73 1.48
N ARG A 52 -9.30 -14.33 1.46
CA ARG A 52 -10.53 -13.65 1.05
C ARG A 52 -10.76 -12.38 1.85
N ALA A 53 -10.71 -12.47 3.18
CA ALA A 53 -10.90 -11.32 4.05
C ALA A 53 -9.83 -10.23 3.81
N ARG A 54 -8.56 -10.65 3.64
CA ARG A 54 -7.45 -9.71 3.38
C ARG A 54 -7.60 -8.99 2.04
N ILE A 55 -7.94 -9.72 0.98
CA ILE A 55 -8.14 -9.18 -0.37
C ILE A 55 -9.27 -8.15 -0.37
N ILE A 56 -10.43 -8.48 0.20
CA ILE A 56 -11.56 -7.55 0.28
C ILE A 56 -11.17 -6.31 1.07
N GLY A 57 -10.57 -6.47 2.25
CA GLY A 57 -10.20 -5.32 3.10
C GLY A 57 -9.18 -4.39 2.45
N THR A 58 -8.12 -4.96 1.84
CA THR A 58 -7.12 -4.14 1.13
C THR A 58 -7.72 -3.49 -0.12
N ARG A 59 -8.60 -4.18 -0.84
CA ARG A 59 -9.23 -3.61 -2.04
C ARG A 59 -10.22 -2.50 -1.70
N ALA A 60 -11.04 -2.69 -0.66
CA ALA A 60 -11.94 -1.66 -0.15
C ALA A 60 -11.18 -0.38 0.27
N LEU A 61 -10.02 -0.54 0.92
CA LEU A 61 -9.15 0.60 1.23
C LEU A 61 -8.69 1.34 -0.03
N GLN A 62 -8.25 0.63 -1.07
CA GLN A 62 -7.88 1.28 -2.34
C GLN A 62 -9.05 2.04 -2.96
N ILE A 63 -10.24 1.45 -2.98
CA ILE A 63 -11.45 2.09 -3.51
C ILE A 63 -11.79 3.36 -2.71
N SER A 64 -11.67 3.31 -1.37
CA SER A 64 -11.87 4.49 -0.52
C SER A 64 -10.85 5.61 -0.80
N MET A 65 -9.66 5.25 -1.28
CA MET A 65 -8.62 6.17 -1.76
C MET A 65 -8.82 6.54 -3.24
N ASN A 66 -10.05 6.39 -3.75
CA ASN A 66 -10.45 6.76 -5.09
C ASN A 66 -9.69 6.02 -6.20
N ALA A 67 -9.22 4.79 -5.92
CA ALA A 67 -8.58 3.94 -6.92
C ALA A 67 -9.57 3.49 -8.01
N PRO A 68 -9.09 3.18 -9.24
CA PRO A 68 -9.96 2.73 -10.32
C PRO A 68 -10.68 1.41 -9.99
N VAL A 69 -11.98 1.38 -10.22
CA VAL A 69 -12.85 0.20 -10.06
C VAL A 69 -12.95 -0.54 -11.39
N MET A 70 -12.94 -1.88 -11.35
CA MET A 70 -12.89 -2.77 -12.52
C MET A 70 -14.28 -3.32 -12.93
N VAL A 71 -15.32 -3.04 -12.13
CA VAL A 71 -16.71 -3.45 -12.35
C VAL A 71 -17.63 -2.23 -12.35
N ASP A 72 -18.76 -2.34 -13.04
CA ASP A 72 -19.78 -1.29 -13.04
C ASP A 72 -20.40 -1.17 -11.65
N THR A 73 -20.32 0.02 -11.07
CA THR A 73 -20.96 0.36 -9.79
C THR A 73 -22.41 0.72 -10.07
N GLU A 74 -23.33 -0.20 -9.77
CA GLU A 74 -24.78 -0.06 -10.03
C GLU A 74 -25.47 0.86 -9.00
N GLY A 75 -24.78 1.93 -8.59
CA GLY A 75 -25.19 2.79 -7.48
C GLY A 75 -24.65 2.37 -6.11
N GLU A 76 -23.72 1.41 -6.04
CA GLU A 76 -22.99 1.16 -4.79
C GLU A 76 -22.10 2.34 -4.41
N THR A 77 -22.25 2.81 -3.17
CA THR A 77 -21.40 3.85 -2.56
C THR A 77 -20.42 3.27 -1.54
N ASP A 78 -20.70 2.07 -1.03
CA ASP A 78 -19.87 1.42 -0.02
C ASP A 78 -18.65 0.73 -0.68
N PRO A 79 -17.41 1.10 -0.32
CA PRO A 79 -16.20 0.47 -0.84
C PRO A 79 -16.13 -1.03 -0.56
N MET A 80 -16.72 -1.50 0.54
CA MET A 80 -16.70 -2.92 0.90
C MET A 80 -17.56 -3.73 -0.07
N ALA A 81 -18.79 -3.28 -0.33
CA ALA A 81 -19.69 -3.90 -1.30
C ALA A 81 -19.09 -3.94 -2.72
N ILE A 82 -18.42 -2.86 -3.15
CA ILE A 82 -17.75 -2.81 -4.46
C ILE A 82 -16.61 -3.82 -4.53
N ALA A 83 -15.78 -3.91 -3.49
CA ALA A 83 -14.69 -4.89 -3.43
C ALA A 83 -15.22 -6.34 -3.45
N GLU A 84 -16.35 -6.62 -2.80
CA GLU A 84 -16.98 -7.93 -2.85
C GLU A 84 -17.49 -8.28 -4.25
N LYS A 85 -18.10 -7.33 -4.96
CA LYS A 85 -18.51 -7.50 -6.36
C LYS A 85 -17.31 -7.80 -7.26
N GLU A 86 -16.20 -7.07 -7.12
CA GLU A 86 -14.98 -7.34 -7.88
C GLU A 86 -14.39 -8.73 -7.58
N LEU A 87 -14.45 -9.17 -6.31
CA LEU A 87 -13.96 -10.49 -5.93
C LEU A 87 -14.79 -11.61 -6.59
N VAL A 88 -16.12 -11.47 -6.61
CA VAL A 88 -17.03 -12.44 -7.24
C VAL A 88 -16.79 -12.49 -8.75
N ALA A 89 -16.56 -11.34 -9.38
CA ALA A 89 -16.19 -11.24 -10.79
C ALA A 89 -14.76 -11.74 -11.09
N LYS A 90 -13.95 -12.02 -10.06
CA LYS A 90 -12.54 -12.46 -10.16
C LYS A 90 -11.65 -11.48 -10.93
N VAL A 91 -11.93 -10.19 -10.81
CA VAL A 91 -11.18 -9.12 -11.51
C VAL A 91 -10.26 -8.32 -10.59
N ILE A 92 -10.11 -8.69 -9.32
CA ILE A 92 -9.22 -7.96 -8.40
C ILE A 92 -7.74 -8.12 -8.85
N PRO A 93 -6.98 -7.02 -9.04
CA PRO A 93 -5.62 -7.06 -9.56
C PRO A 93 -4.57 -7.40 -8.47
N PHE A 94 -4.80 -8.44 -7.67
CA PHE A 94 -3.89 -8.89 -6.61
C PHE A 94 -3.35 -10.30 -6.86
N ILE A 95 -2.10 -10.52 -6.46
CA ILE A 95 -1.46 -11.82 -6.41
C ILE A 95 -1.13 -12.11 -4.94
N VAL A 96 -1.60 -13.25 -4.44
CA VAL A 96 -1.29 -13.71 -3.08
C VAL A 96 0.06 -14.42 -3.12
N ARG A 97 1.01 -13.98 -2.31
CA ARG A 97 2.26 -14.70 -2.06
C ARG A 97 2.11 -15.54 -0.80
N ARG A 98 2.21 -16.86 -0.94
CA ARG A 98 2.09 -17.82 0.17
C ARG A 98 3.46 -18.28 0.61
N PHE A 99 3.94 -17.77 1.73
CA PHE A 99 5.22 -18.18 2.29
C PHE A 99 5.16 -19.59 2.89
N LEU A 100 6.07 -20.43 2.43
CA LEU A 100 6.32 -21.76 2.94
C LEU A 100 7.27 -21.69 4.15
N PRO A 101 7.28 -22.72 5.03
CA PRO A 101 8.14 -22.73 6.21
C PRO A 101 9.65 -22.76 5.90
N ASP A 102 10.03 -23.09 4.66
CA ASP A 102 11.40 -23.04 4.16
C ASP A 102 11.83 -21.63 3.71
N GLY A 103 10.93 -20.64 3.79
CA GLY A 103 11.18 -19.26 3.37
C GLY A 103 10.95 -19.00 1.88
N THR A 104 10.56 -20.01 1.11
CA THR A 104 10.13 -19.82 -0.29
C THR A 104 8.67 -19.36 -0.35
N TYR A 105 8.18 -18.93 -1.52
CA TYR A 105 6.77 -18.60 -1.73
C TYR A 105 6.21 -19.18 -3.02
N GLU A 106 4.90 -19.42 -3.01
CA GLU A 106 4.07 -19.73 -4.18
C GLU A 106 3.04 -18.64 -4.46
#